data_AF-A0A5E4Y506-F1
#
_entry.id   AF-A0A5E4Y506-F1
#
_cell.length_a   1.000
_cell.length_b   1.000
_cell.length_c   1.000
_cell.angle_alpha   90.00
_cell.angle_beta   90.00
_cell.angle_gamma   90.00
#
_symmetry.space_group_name_H-M   'P 1'
#
loop_
_entity.id
_entity.type
_entity.pdbx_description
1 polymer ?
#
loop_
_entity_poly.entity_id
_entity_poly.type
_entity_poly.pdbx_seq_one_letter_code
_entity_poly.pdbx_strand_id
1 'polypeptide(L)'
;MTRLFRWLTRVGCVLTLWLVVGAAHALAPDDIDFGTLNDTAAIDAADAAQMSGADTARLINARYAKAVPRCFAESPTYECSGLLLRVAPPNGVGNTFWRQSPAETAAGYAELTYVRRDTPAARPPGSVGFVLADRPSAAGNLKPYSLMCGCPPYGQTLPTCAACARSPNAVGVSLWNVNTPATLDVEAIYYDVSAGGQLMQALRYQNDYFAATGQWVPILRASLTGGDGTAFGFDERDQLMWGFTVVRDLEARYADTRMVCPGNTPGYQCSGVLIRVTGYGPTFRSWNPSPAAVRDGAVSWSYVRRDMNMTVTAGTGPGLLLHELQYPSAYTPQWRCAYAVNGSTAGNPGRCSRPGALPAGAAGFQSLVTARRTIRDQHNEIILAAWPQNIPDDLPLQGIFYTVDTSRGGAQSIQQDYMGTTGHFMPVLSVRLTMAPGAIFRFVPAEQTGSMSTTAIGN
;
A
#
# COMPACT_ATOMS: atom_id res chain seq x y z
N MET A 1 72.04 3.39 -45.85
CA MET A 1 72.87 3.14 -44.65
C MET A 1 71.94 2.82 -43.47
N THR A 2 71.94 1.55 -43.07
CA THR A 2 71.99 1.07 -41.68
C THR A 2 70.82 1.30 -40.68
N ARG A 3 70.02 0.24 -40.49
CA ARG A 3 69.69 -0.53 -39.25
C ARG A 3 69.01 0.14 -38.02
N LEU A 4 67.83 -0.42 -37.69
CA LEU A 4 67.53 -1.28 -36.52
C LEU A 4 68.26 -1.08 -35.15
N PHE A 5 67.44 -1.02 -34.08
CA PHE A 5 67.53 -1.71 -32.76
C PHE A 5 68.24 -1.11 -31.52
N ARG A 6 67.49 -1.08 -30.38
CA ARG A 6 67.77 -1.48 -28.96
C ARG A 6 67.28 -0.45 -27.91
N TRP A 7 66.36 -0.77 -26.98
CA TRP A 7 66.50 -1.49 -25.66
C TRP A 7 67.52 -0.78 -24.72
N LEU A 8 67.27 -0.32 -23.47
CA LEU A 8 66.58 -0.89 -22.28
C LEU A 8 66.52 0.10 -21.08
N THR A 9 65.49 -0.04 -20.22
CA THR A 9 65.41 0.16 -18.72
C THR A 9 65.60 1.57 -18.10
N ARG A 10 64.90 2.03 -17.03
CA ARG A 10 64.24 1.36 -15.89
C ARG A 10 63.39 2.34 -15.02
N VAL A 11 62.39 1.79 -14.31
CA VAL A 11 61.71 2.23 -13.06
C VAL A 11 60.57 3.27 -13.11
N GLY A 12 59.34 2.80 -12.84
CA GLY A 12 58.57 3.27 -11.67
C GLY A 12 57.20 3.95 -11.89
N CYS A 13 56.18 3.33 -11.28
CA CYS A 13 54.83 3.85 -10.94
C CYS A 13 53.69 3.75 -11.96
N VAL A 14 52.66 3.02 -11.49
CA VAL A 14 51.46 2.49 -12.11
C VAL A 14 50.29 3.42 -11.82
N LEU A 15 49.47 3.73 -12.83
CA LEU A 15 48.03 3.94 -12.65
C LEU A 15 47.32 3.76 -14.00
N THR A 16 46.77 2.56 -14.19
CA THR A 16 45.97 2.14 -15.35
C THR A 16 44.50 2.49 -15.09
N LEU A 17 43.92 3.32 -15.96
CA LEU A 17 42.49 3.58 -16.06
C LEU A 17 41.86 2.46 -16.91
N TRP A 18 41.04 1.60 -16.31
CA TRP A 18 40.31 0.54 -17.01
C TRP A 18 38.93 1.03 -17.48
N LEU A 19 38.69 0.91 -18.78
CA LEU A 19 37.38 0.77 -19.41
C LEU A 19 36.89 -0.68 -19.20
N VAL A 20 35.71 -0.88 -18.60
CA VAL A 20 34.95 -2.13 -18.76
C VAL A 20 33.45 -1.82 -18.83
N VAL A 21 32.85 -2.31 -19.91
CA VAL A 21 31.42 -2.47 -20.17
C VAL A 21 30.85 -3.48 -19.17
N GLY A 22 29.86 -3.09 -18.37
CA GLY A 22 29.18 -3.98 -17.43
C GLY A 22 28.11 -4.82 -18.13
N ALA A 23 28.43 -6.09 -18.39
CA ALA A 23 27.44 -7.13 -18.66
C ALA A 23 26.77 -7.54 -17.34
N ALA A 24 25.44 -7.50 -17.30
CA ALA A 24 24.63 -8.04 -16.22
C ALA A 24 24.88 -9.56 -16.11
N HIS A 25 25.62 -9.97 -15.07
CA HIS A 25 25.79 -11.37 -14.71
C HIS A 25 24.79 -11.70 -13.61
N ALA A 26 23.94 -12.69 -13.89
CA ALA A 26 23.11 -13.36 -12.91
C ALA A 26 24.01 -14.00 -11.84
N LEU A 27 23.79 -13.64 -10.57
CA LEU A 27 24.39 -14.33 -9.44
C LEU A 27 23.43 -15.43 -8.97
N ALA A 28 23.96 -16.64 -8.87
CA ALA A 28 23.30 -17.79 -8.28
C ALA A 28 23.06 -17.59 -6.77
N PRO A 29 22.06 -18.26 -6.17
CA PRO A 29 21.70 -18.07 -4.78
C PRO A 29 22.48 -19.06 -3.92
N ASP A 30 23.51 -18.62 -3.23
CA ASP A 30 24.00 -19.20 -1.98
C ASP A 30 24.94 -18.14 -1.37
N ASP A 31 24.75 -17.84 -0.09
CA ASP A 31 25.39 -16.78 0.72
C ASP A 31 24.85 -15.35 0.57
N ILE A 32 23.59 -15.12 1.00
CA ILE A 32 23.17 -13.82 1.54
C ILE A 32 22.96 -13.97 3.04
N ASP A 33 23.89 -13.41 3.82
CA ASP A 33 23.70 -13.08 5.23
C ASP A 33 22.62 -12.00 5.34
N PHE A 34 21.47 -12.34 5.93
CA PHE A 34 20.35 -11.42 6.19
C PHE A 34 20.66 -10.47 7.36
N GLY A 35 21.82 -9.82 7.30
CA GLY A 35 22.28 -8.80 8.24
C GLY A 35 22.08 -7.40 7.67
N THR A 36 21.01 -6.74 8.13
CA THR A 36 20.85 -5.26 8.14
C THR A 36 21.12 -4.52 6.82
N LEU A 37 20.29 -4.77 5.81
CA LEU A 37 19.93 -3.69 4.88
C LEU A 37 18.70 -3.01 5.48
N ASN A 38 18.80 -1.70 5.75
CA ASN A 38 17.69 -0.91 6.27
C ASN A 38 16.53 -1.00 5.26
N ASP A 39 15.36 -1.49 5.66
CA ASP A 39 14.19 -1.74 4.78
C ASP A 39 13.84 -0.53 3.89
N THR A 40 14.20 0.68 4.30
CA THR A 40 14.07 1.92 3.53
C THR A 40 14.90 1.98 2.24
N ALA A 41 16.12 1.43 2.22
CA ALA A 41 16.98 1.48 1.04
C ALA A 41 16.54 0.49 -0.06
N ALA A 42 15.84 -0.57 0.33
CA ALA A 42 15.26 -1.53 -0.61
C ALA A 42 14.00 -0.98 -1.31
N ILE A 43 13.25 -0.09 -0.65
CA ILE A 43 12.08 0.59 -1.23
C ILE A 43 12.53 1.57 -2.32
N ASP A 44 13.54 2.42 -2.04
CA ASP A 44 14.05 3.41 -3.01
C ASP A 44 14.68 2.75 -4.25
N ALA A 45 15.27 1.56 -4.12
CA ALA A 45 15.90 0.83 -5.23
C ALA A 45 14.88 0.02 -6.08
N ALA A 46 13.79 -0.46 -5.47
CA ALA A 46 12.72 -1.16 -6.19
C ALA A 46 11.81 -0.19 -6.97
N ASP A 47 11.56 1.02 -6.43
CA ASP A 47 10.77 2.07 -7.10
C ASP A 47 11.49 2.67 -8.33
N ALA A 48 12.82 2.55 -8.42
CA ALA A 48 13.60 3.15 -9.51
C ALA A 48 13.49 2.40 -10.86
N ALA A 49 12.99 1.16 -10.89
CA ALA A 49 12.92 0.34 -12.10
C ALA A 49 11.49 0.06 -12.60
N GLN A 50 10.46 0.45 -11.84
CA GLN A 50 9.06 0.18 -12.16
C GLN A 50 8.28 1.49 -12.32
N MET A 51 7.43 1.59 -13.36
CA MET A 51 6.58 2.77 -13.54
C MET A 51 5.71 2.98 -12.30
N SER A 52 5.60 4.24 -11.85
CA SER A 52 4.70 4.59 -10.76
C SER A 52 3.26 4.21 -11.11
N GLY A 53 2.44 3.88 -10.11
CA GLY A 53 1.03 3.54 -10.36
C GLY A 53 0.24 4.66 -11.03
N ALA A 54 0.60 5.93 -10.77
CA ALA A 54 0.02 7.09 -11.45
C ALA A 54 0.41 7.15 -12.94
N ASP A 55 1.66 6.83 -13.29
CA ASP A 55 2.10 6.75 -14.68
C ASP A 55 1.48 5.56 -15.40
N THR A 56 1.33 4.42 -14.73
CA THR A 56 0.60 3.25 -15.24
C THR A 56 -0.86 3.61 -15.54
N ALA A 57 -1.56 4.30 -14.63
CA ALA A 57 -2.91 4.77 -14.86
C ALA A 57 -2.99 5.72 -16.08
N ARG A 58 -2.02 6.64 -16.21
CA ARG A 58 -1.93 7.56 -17.36
C ARG A 58 -1.74 6.80 -18.68
N LEU A 59 -0.84 5.82 -18.71
CA LEU A 59 -0.58 4.98 -19.90
C LEU A 59 -1.81 4.17 -20.30
N ILE A 60 -2.47 3.53 -19.33
CA ILE A 60 -3.72 2.78 -19.55
C ILE A 60 -4.82 3.70 -20.12
N ASN A 61 -5.05 4.87 -19.53
CA ASN A 61 -6.05 5.80 -20.04
C ASN A 61 -5.71 6.31 -21.45
N ALA A 62 -4.43 6.55 -21.74
CA ALA A 62 -3.98 6.95 -23.08
C ALA A 62 -4.24 5.84 -24.11
N ARG A 63 -3.98 4.57 -23.78
CA ARG A 63 -4.27 3.44 -24.67
C ARG A 63 -5.77 3.23 -24.86
N TYR A 64 -6.59 3.40 -23.82
CA TYR A 64 -8.05 3.38 -23.93
C TYR A 64 -8.59 4.46 -24.89
N ALA A 65 -8.03 5.67 -24.80
CA ALA A 65 -8.39 6.81 -25.62
C ALA A 65 -7.95 6.69 -27.09
N LYS A 66 -6.89 5.92 -27.35
CA LYS A 66 -6.30 5.76 -28.68
C LYS A 66 -7.21 4.91 -29.56
N ALA A 67 -8.02 5.54 -30.39
CA ALA A 67 -8.84 4.89 -31.41
C ALA A 67 -8.14 4.93 -32.78
N VAL A 68 -7.44 3.85 -33.11
CA VAL A 68 -6.89 3.64 -34.47
C VAL A 68 -7.59 2.46 -35.13
N PRO A 69 -7.84 2.50 -36.44
CA PRO A 69 -8.55 1.43 -37.14
C PRO A 69 -7.70 0.15 -37.25
N ARG A 70 -6.37 0.27 -37.23
CA ARG A 70 -5.39 -0.82 -37.32
C ARG A 70 -4.11 -0.48 -36.56
N CYS A 71 -3.37 -1.50 -36.16
CA CYS A 71 -2.03 -1.36 -35.59
C CYS A 71 -0.95 -1.48 -36.68
N PHE A 72 0.32 -1.31 -36.29
CA PHE A 72 1.45 -1.41 -37.20
C PHE A 72 1.41 -2.72 -38.02
N ALA A 73 1.85 -2.66 -39.28
CA ALA A 73 1.93 -3.82 -40.18
C ALA A 73 0.61 -4.61 -40.35
N GLU A 74 -0.55 -3.93 -40.38
CA GLU A 74 -1.87 -4.55 -40.57
C GLU A 74 -2.28 -5.53 -39.43
N SER A 75 -1.64 -5.42 -38.27
CA SER A 75 -1.99 -6.19 -37.07
C SER A 75 -3.39 -5.84 -36.53
N PRO A 76 -4.02 -6.79 -35.79
CA PRO A 76 -5.26 -6.54 -35.07
C PRO A 76 -5.17 -5.29 -34.20
N THR A 77 -6.31 -4.60 -34.03
CA THR A 77 -6.39 -3.38 -33.22
C THR A 77 -5.95 -3.61 -31.77
N TYR A 78 -6.20 -4.82 -31.25
CA TYR A 78 -5.83 -5.24 -29.89
C TYR A 78 -4.33 -5.09 -29.58
N GLU A 79 -3.47 -5.07 -30.59
CA GLU A 79 -2.02 -5.01 -30.38
C GLU A 79 -1.53 -3.67 -29.85
N CYS A 80 -2.25 -2.57 -30.06
CA CYS A 80 -1.68 -1.23 -29.78
C CYS A 80 -2.71 -0.17 -29.40
N SER A 81 -3.98 -0.54 -29.25
CA SER A 81 -5.13 0.35 -29.10
C SER A 81 -6.21 -0.32 -28.27
N GLY A 82 -6.75 0.40 -27.29
CA GLY A 82 -7.65 -0.16 -26.29
C GLY A 82 -6.90 -0.94 -25.20
N LEU A 83 -7.66 -1.61 -24.35
CA LEU A 83 -7.17 -2.35 -23.19
C LEU A 83 -7.71 -3.78 -23.21
N LEU A 84 -6.93 -4.69 -22.63
CA LEU A 84 -7.31 -6.08 -22.42
C LEU A 84 -7.56 -6.29 -20.92
N LEU A 85 -8.83 -6.33 -20.54
CA LEU A 85 -9.25 -6.55 -19.16
C LEU A 85 -9.55 -8.02 -18.93
N ARG A 86 -9.15 -8.54 -17.77
CA ARG A 86 -9.50 -9.90 -17.36
C ARG A 86 -10.02 -9.92 -15.94
N VAL A 87 -11.15 -10.61 -15.77
CA VAL A 87 -11.67 -11.00 -14.46
C VAL A 87 -11.34 -12.47 -14.25
N ALA A 88 -10.99 -12.84 -13.03
CA ALA A 88 -10.69 -14.22 -12.69
C ALA A 88 -11.93 -15.10 -12.93
N PRO A 89 -11.83 -16.19 -13.71
CA PRO A 89 -13.00 -16.99 -14.02
C PRO A 89 -13.56 -17.66 -12.75
N PRO A 90 -14.89 -17.62 -12.50
CA PRO A 90 -15.47 -18.15 -11.27
C PRO A 90 -15.25 -19.66 -11.10
N ASN A 91 -15.22 -20.41 -12.21
CA ASN A 91 -14.98 -21.85 -12.23
C ASN A 91 -13.50 -22.22 -12.53
N GLY A 92 -12.58 -21.28 -12.32
CA GLY A 92 -11.15 -21.55 -12.46
C GLY A 92 -10.61 -22.43 -11.32
N VAL A 93 -9.56 -23.19 -11.61
CA VAL A 93 -8.89 -24.00 -10.56
C VAL A 93 -8.08 -23.08 -9.64
N GLY A 94 -8.29 -23.20 -8.33
CA GLY A 94 -7.63 -22.38 -7.31
C GLY A 94 -8.28 -21.00 -7.11
N ASN A 95 -7.68 -20.18 -6.25
CA ASN A 95 -8.26 -18.91 -5.79
C ASN A 95 -7.55 -17.66 -6.34
N THR A 96 -6.46 -17.83 -7.09
CA THR A 96 -5.66 -16.71 -7.63
C THR A 96 -6.38 -16.04 -8.79
N PHE A 97 -6.09 -14.76 -9.07
CA PHE A 97 -6.79 -14.03 -10.13
C PHE A 97 -6.29 -14.38 -11.53
N TRP A 98 -5.05 -14.85 -11.65
CA TRP A 98 -4.46 -15.31 -12.91
C TRP A 98 -4.81 -16.77 -13.24
N ARG A 99 -5.78 -17.36 -12.55
CA ARG A 99 -6.27 -18.71 -12.88
C ARG A 99 -6.98 -18.76 -14.23
N GLN A 100 -7.09 -19.98 -14.75
CA GLN A 100 -7.79 -20.30 -15.99
C GLN A 100 -8.94 -21.26 -15.70
N SER A 101 -9.99 -21.20 -16.50
CA SER A 101 -11.12 -22.13 -16.44
C SER A 101 -10.90 -23.38 -17.29
N PRO A 102 -11.57 -24.50 -16.98
CA PRO A 102 -11.51 -25.71 -17.82
C PRO A 102 -11.92 -25.45 -19.28
N ALA A 103 -12.87 -24.54 -19.51
CA ALA A 103 -13.30 -24.16 -20.85
C ALA A 103 -12.19 -23.45 -21.65
N GLU A 104 -11.41 -22.58 -21.00
CA GLU A 104 -10.25 -21.92 -21.63
C GLU A 104 -9.14 -22.93 -21.93
N THR A 105 -8.86 -23.84 -20.99
CA THR A 105 -7.89 -24.92 -21.22
C THR A 105 -8.30 -25.79 -22.41
N ALA A 106 -9.58 -26.15 -22.52
CA ALA A 106 -10.10 -26.93 -23.65
C ALA A 106 -10.10 -26.15 -24.97
N ALA A 107 -10.35 -24.84 -24.93
CA ALA A 107 -10.33 -23.97 -26.10
C ALA A 107 -8.91 -23.60 -26.56
N GLY A 108 -7.90 -23.80 -25.71
CA GLY A 108 -6.50 -23.47 -25.99
C GLY A 108 -6.16 -21.98 -25.89
N TYR A 109 -7.06 -21.16 -25.33
CA TYR A 109 -6.84 -19.72 -25.13
C TYR A 109 -7.58 -19.20 -23.90
N ALA A 110 -7.04 -18.16 -23.29
CA ALA A 110 -7.64 -17.42 -22.20
C ALA A 110 -8.49 -16.27 -22.74
N GLU A 111 -9.71 -16.09 -22.23
CA GLU A 111 -10.64 -15.05 -22.66
C GLU A 111 -10.42 -13.72 -21.89
N LEU A 112 -10.34 -12.62 -22.63
CA LEU A 112 -10.25 -11.25 -22.12
C LEU A 112 -11.37 -10.39 -22.71
N THR A 113 -11.67 -9.31 -22.00
CA THR A 113 -12.61 -8.27 -22.43
C THR A 113 -11.83 -7.09 -22.99
N TYR A 114 -12.02 -6.82 -24.28
CA TYR A 114 -11.48 -5.65 -24.94
C TYR A 114 -12.30 -4.41 -24.63
N VAL A 115 -11.63 -3.32 -24.26
CA VAL A 115 -12.30 -2.02 -24.05
C VAL A 115 -11.55 -0.91 -24.77
N ARG A 116 -12.29 -0.04 -25.45
CA ARG A 116 -11.80 1.18 -26.09
C ARG A 116 -12.89 2.25 -26.08
N ARG A 117 -12.51 3.52 -26.17
CA ARG A 117 -13.44 4.66 -26.12
C ARG A 117 -14.64 4.57 -27.08
N ASP A 118 -14.44 4.00 -28.25
CA ASP A 118 -15.44 3.88 -29.32
C ASP A 118 -16.01 2.45 -29.46
N THR A 119 -15.65 1.52 -28.56
CA THR A 119 -16.26 0.19 -28.52
C THR A 119 -17.64 0.22 -27.89
N PRO A 120 -18.57 -0.67 -28.28
CA PRO A 120 -19.80 -0.89 -27.53
C PRO A 120 -19.47 -1.12 -26.06
N ALA A 121 -20.32 -0.60 -25.16
CA ALA A 121 -20.10 -0.66 -23.71
C ALA A 121 -19.70 -2.07 -23.27
N ALA A 122 -18.42 -2.25 -23.01
CA ALA A 122 -17.87 -3.51 -22.58
C ALA A 122 -18.11 -3.67 -21.09
N ARG A 123 -18.69 -4.80 -20.70
CA ARG A 123 -18.92 -5.14 -19.30
C ARG A 123 -18.16 -6.42 -18.99
N PRO A 124 -16.98 -6.32 -18.35
CA PRO A 124 -16.33 -7.50 -17.81
C PRO A 124 -17.31 -8.28 -16.91
N PRO A 125 -17.20 -9.62 -16.81
CA PRO A 125 -18.15 -10.46 -16.08
C PRO A 125 -18.09 -10.30 -14.55
N GLY A 126 -17.21 -9.43 -14.05
CA GLY A 126 -17.09 -9.07 -12.65
C GLY A 126 -16.44 -7.71 -12.51
N SER A 127 -16.35 -7.21 -11.29
CA SER A 127 -15.95 -5.84 -10.98
C SER A 127 -14.53 -5.70 -10.43
N VAL A 128 -13.77 -6.80 -10.32
CA VAL A 128 -12.36 -6.79 -9.90
C VAL A 128 -11.57 -7.71 -10.81
N GLY A 129 -10.46 -7.23 -11.33
CA GLY A 129 -9.68 -7.94 -12.33
C GLY A 129 -8.30 -7.34 -12.52
N PHE A 130 -7.72 -7.58 -13.68
CA PHE A 130 -6.45 -6.99 -14.06
C PHE A 130 -6.43 -6.52 -15.51
N VAL A 131 -5.52 -5.59 -15.79
CA VAL A 131 -5.18 -5.12 -17.13
C VAL A 131 -3.95 -5.91 -17.58
N LEU A 132 -4.09 -6.64 -18.69
CA LEU A 132 -2.96 -7.26 -19.37
C LEU A 132 -2.26 -6.19 -20.21
N ALA A 133 -0.93 -6.13 -20.15
CA ALA A 133 -0.15 -5.25 -21.00
C ALA A 133 -0.43 -5.54 -22.49
N ASP A 134 -0.36 -4.52 -23.35
CA ASP A 134 -0.44 -4.74 -24.79
C ASP A 134 0.75 -5.57 -25.30
N ARG A 135 0.57 -6.25 -26.43
CA ARG A 135 1.53 -7.24 -26.95
C ARG A 135 2.94 -6.66 -27.14
N PRO A 136 3.16 -5.46 -27.74
CA PRO A 136 4.46 -4.80 -27.78
C PRO A 136 5.09 -4.59 -26.41
N SER A 137 4.34 -4.05 -25.43
CA SER A 137 4.84 -3.87 -24.07
C SER A 137 5.20 -5.19 -23.40
N ALA A 138 4.33 -6.20 -23.50
CA ALA A 138 4.57 -7.53 -22.95
C ALA A 138 5.81 -8.20 -23.57
N ALA A 139 6.00 -8.05 -24.88
CA ALA A 139 7.21 -8.51 -25.55
C ALA A 139 8.47 -7.76 -25.09
N GLY A 140 8.38 -6.42 -24.94
CA GLY A 140 9.46 -5.58 -24.42
C GLY A 140 9.86 -5.94 -22.98
N ASN A 141 8.89 -6.37 -22.17
CA ASN A 141 9.07 -6.83 -20.80
C ASN A 141 9.49 -8.31 -20.70
N LEU A 142 9.80 -8.98 -21.83
CA LEU A 142 10.16 -10.40 -21.90
C LEU A 142 9.07 -11.36 -21.37
N LYS A 143 7.81 -10.94 -21.45
CA LYS A 143 6.61 -11.69 -21.05
C LYS A 143 5.64 -11.82 -22.24
N PRO A 144 6.09 -12.28 -23.43
CA PRO A 144 5.28 -12.27 -24.64
C PRO A 144 4.09 -13.21 -24.53
N TYR A 145 3.00 -12.85 -25.22
CA TYR A 145 1.83 -13.71 -25.44
C TYR A 145 1.36 -13.57 -26.90
N SER A 146 0.57 -14.53 -27.36
CA SER A 146 -0.02 -14.54 -28.70
C SER A 146 -1.51 -14.18 -28.65
N LEU A 147 -1.97 -13.40 -29.63
CA LEU A 147 -3.41 -13.23 -29.89
C LEU A 147 -3.91 -14.46 -30.65
N MET A 148 -4.89 -15.17 -30.09
CA MET A 148 -5.39 -16.45 -30.62
C MET A 148 -6.69 -16.28 -31.42
N CYS A 149 -7.55 -15.35 -30.98
CA CYS A 149 -8.81 -15.04 -31.64
C CYS A 149 -9.29 -13.63 -31.25
N GLY A 150 -10.24 -13.07 -32.01
CA GLY A 150 -10.93 -11.85 -31.59
C GLY A 150 -12.18 -11.56 -32.40
N CYS A 151 -12.99 -10.61 -31.91
CA CYS A 151 -14.26 -10.28 -32.55
C CYS A 151 -14.13 -9.18 -33.63
N PRO A 152 -14.92 -9.24 -34.73
CA PRO A 152 -15.06 -8.11 -35.66
C PRO A 152 -15.68 -6.88 -34.97
N PRO A 153 -15.32 -5.65 -35.37
CA PRO A 153 -14.37 -5.31 -36.43
C PRO A 153 -12.90 -5.24 -35.96
N TYR A 154 -12.60 -5.39 -34.67
CA TYR A 154 -11.27 -5.09 -34.12
C TYR A 154 -10.25 -6.22 -34.34
N GLY A 155 -10.73 -7.45 -34.47
CA GLY A 155 -9.95 -8.68 -34.67
C GLY A 155 -9.97 -9.25 -36.09
N GLN A 156 -10.20 -8.45 -37.12
CA GLN A 156 -10.44 -8.93 -38.49
C GLN A 156 -9.34 -9.82 -39.10
N THR A 157 -8.10 -9.74 -38.60
CA THR A 157 -6.97 -10.58 -39.03
C THR A 157 -6.77 -11.83 -38.16
N LEU A 158 -7.65 -12.09 -37.20
CA LEU A 158 -7.64 -13.26 -36.32
C LEU A 158 -8.86 -14.16 -36.57
N PRO A 159 -8.78 -15.45 -36.23
CA PRO A 159 -9.97 -16.28 -36.09
C PRO A 159 -11.00 -15.64 -35.15
N THR A 160 -12.29 -15.81 -35.45
CA THR A 160 -13.35 -15.29 -34.57
C THR A 160 -13.44 -16.13 -33.30
N CYS A 161 -13.41 -15.49 -32.12
CA CYS A 161 -13.59 -16.22 -30.87
C CYS A 161 -14.99 -16.82 -30.78
N ALA A 162 -15.12 -18.02 -30.21
CA ALA A 162 -16.42 -18.62 -29.92
C ALA A 162 -17.29 -17.72 -29.02
N ALA A 163 -16.64 -16.95 -28.14
CA ALA A 163 -17.29 -16.00 -27.26
C ALA A 163 -17.89 -14.77 -27.97
N CYS A 164 -17.55 -14.49 -29.23
CA CYS A 164 -18.07 -13.32 -29.95
C CYS A 164 -19.58 -13.29 -30.10
N ALA A 165 -20.23 -14.48 -30.13
CA ALA A 165 -21.69 -14.58 -30.20
C ALA A 165 -22.39 -14.07 -28.94
N ARG A 166 -21.69 -14.06 -27.80
CA ARG A 166 -22.21 -13.70 -26.47
C ARG A 166 -21.57 -12.43 -25.90
N SER A 167 -20.36 -12.10 -26.33
CA SER A 167 -19.63 -10.89 -25.97
C SER A 167 -18.89 -10.36 -27.20
N PRO A 168 -19.37 -9.27 -27.85
CA PRO A 168 -18.74 -8.73 -29.05
C PRO A 168 -17.35 -8.12 -28.80
N ASN A 169 -16.94 -8.02 -27.54
CA ASN A 169 -15.66 -7.48 -27.11
C ASN A 169 -14.68 -8.58 -26.64
N ALA A 170 -14.95 -9.85 -26.94
CA ALA A 170 -14.08 -10.94 -26.51
C ALA A 170 -12.77 -11.00 -27.33
N VAL A 171 -11.67 -11.26 -26.63
CA VAL A 171 -10.35 -11.51 -27.22
C VAL A 171 -9.75 -12.75 -26.56
N GLY A 172 -9.19 -13.64 -27.37
CA GLY A 172 -8.47 -14.81 -26.88
C GLY A 172 -6.97 -14.58 -26.94
N VAL A 173 -6.26 -14.87 -25.85
CA VAL A 173 -4.78 -14.87 -25.81
C VAL A 173 -4.26 -16.25 -25.47
N SER A 174 -3.00 -16.53 -25.80
CA SER A 174 -2.33 -17.79 -25.45
C SER A 174 -2.42 -18.05 -23.94
N LEU A 175 -2.61 -19.32 -23.57
CA LEU A 175 -2.56 -19.72 -22.17
C LEU A 175 -1.16 -19.46 -21.57
N TRP A 176 -1.13 -19.14 -20.29
CA TRP A 176 0.08 -19.04 -19.46
C TRP A 176 0.13 -20.17 -18.43
N ASN A 177 1.32 -20.45 -17.90
CA ASN A 177 1.47 -21.39 -16.80
C ASN A 177 1.05 -20.73 -15.48
N VAL A 178 -0.05 -21.21 -14.90
CA VAL A 178 -0.64 -20.67 -13.66
C VAL A 178 0.28 -20.81 -12.43
N ASN A 179 1.26 -21.70 -12.49
CA ASN A 179 2.25 -21.90 -11.43
C ASN A 179 3.46 -20.96 -11.56
N THR A 180 3.58 -20.22 -12.66
CA THR A 180 4.65 -19.23 -12.90
C THR A 180 4.06 -17.88 -13.34
N PRO A 181 3.26 -17.21 -12.48
CA PRO A 181 2.54 -16.00 -12.83
C PRO A 181 3.42 -14.81 -13.21
N ALA A 182 4.71 -14.83 -12.85
CA ALA A 182 5.68 -13.81 -13.27
C ALA A 182 5.85 -13.74 -14.79
N THR A 183 5.48 -14.79 -15.53
CA THR A 183 5.52 -14.82 -17.01
C THR A 183 4.35 -14.08 -17.66
N LEU A 184 3.31 -13.75 -16.89
CA LEU A 184 2.16 -12.96 -17.34
C LEU A 184 2.42 -11.48 -17.08
N ASP A 185 2.32 -10.64 -18.11
CA ASP A 185 2.54 -9.20 -17.96
C ASP A 185 1.30 -8.48 -17.43
N VAL A 186 1.05 -8.67 -16.13
CA VAL A 186 0.00 -7.97 -15.40
C VAL A 186 0.45 -6.54 -15.16
N GLU A 187 -0.14 -5.59 -15.88
CA GLU A 187 0.25 -4.17 -15.80
C GLU A 187 -0.39 -3.47 -14.60
N ALA A 188 -1.64 -3.81 -14.29
CA ALA A 188 -2.37 -3.28 -13.15
C ALA A 188 -3.46 -4.24 -12.69
N ILE A 189 -3.76 -4.24 -11.40
CA ILE A 189 -5.01 -4.78 -10.85
C ILE A 189 -6.03 -3.63 -10.85
N TYR A 190 -7.30 -3.90 -11.12
CA TYR A 190 -8.33 -2.88 -11.03
C TYR A 190 -9.53 -3.35 -10.21
N TYR A 191 -10.21 -2.41 -9.58
CA TYR A 191 -11.56 -2.59 -9.04
C TYR A 191 -12.48 -1.49 -9.59
N ASP A 192 -13.60 -1.90 -10.20
CA ASP A 192 -14.56 -1.02 -10.86
C ASP A 192 -15.62 -0.54 -9.87
N VAL A 193 -15.48 0.69 -9.39
CA VAL A 193 -16.43 1.30 -8.45
C VAL A 193 -17.80 1.53 -9.06
N SER A 194 -17.90 1.65 -10.39
CA SER A 194 -19.18 1.80 -11.09
C SER A 194 -19.99 0.49 -11.13
N ALA A 195 -19.33 -0.65 -10.87
CA ALA A 195 -19.93 -1.98 -10.88
C ALA A 195 -19.82 -2.69 -9.52
N GLY A 196 -19.64 -1.94 -8.42
CA GLY A 196 -19.59 -2.48 -7.06
C GLY A 196 -18.29 -3.21 -6.70
N GLY A 197 -17.22 -3.02 -7.47
CA GLY A 197 -15.87 -3.53 -7.17
C GLY A 197 -15.35 -2.98 -5.85
N GLN A 198 -14.69 -3.85 -5.08
CA GLN A 198 -14.23 -3.55 -3.72
C GLN A 198 -12.71 -3.57 -3.63
N LEU A 199 -12.14 -2.57 -2.96
CA LEU A 199 -10.70 -2.47 -2.71
C LEU A 199 -10.15 -3.70 -1.99
N MET A 200 -10.89 -4.25 -1.03
CA MET A 200 -10.53 -5.48 -0.29
C MET A 200 -10.09 -6.63 -1.21
N GLN A 201 -10.83 -6.87 -2.30
CA GLN A 201 -10.50 -7.96 -3.23
C GLN A 201 -9.27 -7.63 -4.10
N ALA A 202 -9.08 -6.36 -4.46
CA ALA A 202 -7.91 -5.90 -5.19
C ALA A 202 -6.63 -5.97 -4.35
N LEU A 203 -6.68 -5.59 -3.06
CA LEU A 203 -5.59 -5.76 -2.10
C LEU A 203 -5.20 -7.24 -1.98
N ARG A 204 -6.18 -8.14 -1.90
CA ARG A 204 -5.94 -9.58 -1.89
C ARG A 204 -5.20 -10.04 -3.16
N TYR A 205 -5.64 -9.58 -4.34
CA TYR A 205 -4.97 -9.89 -5.60
C TYR A 205 -3.53 -9.36 -5.63
N GLN A 206 -3.30 -8.15 -5.14
CA GLN A 206 -1.97 -7.56 -5.07
C GLN A 206 -1.05 -8.36 -4.13
N ASN A 207 -1.54 -8.74 -2.95
CA ASN A 207 -0.81 -9.57 -2.00
C ASN A 207 -0.49 -10.96 -2.57
N ASP A 208 -1.48 -11.63 -3.16
CA ASP A 208 -1.31 -12.97 -3.73
C ASP A 208 -0.27 -12.95 -4.87
N TYR A 209 -0.31 -11.94 -5.74
CA TYR A 209 0.65 -11.81 -6.84
C TYR A 209 2.05 -11.50 -6.33
N PHE A 210 2.20 -10.58 -5.37
CA PHE A 210 3.49 -10.31 -4.75
C PHE A 210 4.06 -11.56 -4.06
N ALA A 211 3.24 -12.30 -3.32
CA ALA A 211 3.67 -13.54 -2.68
C ALA A 211 4.13 -14.61 -3.69
N ALA A 212 3.53 -14.64 -4.89
CA ALA A 212 3.88 -15.62 -5.93
C ALA A 212 5.05 -15.19 -6.83
N THR A 213 5.36 -13.89 -6.92
CA THR A 213 6.29 -13.34 -7.93
C THR A 213 7.42 -12.48 -7.36
N GLY A 214 7.26 -11.96 -6.15
CA GLY A 214 8.09 -10.89 -5.61
C GLY A 214 7.88 -9.52 -6.29
N GLN A 215 6.91 -9.39 -7.20
CA GLN A 215 6.64 -8.16 -7.96
C GLN A 215 5.38 -7.48 -7.45
N TRP A 216 5.48 -6.17 -7.20
CA TRP A 216 4.30 -5.36 -6.93
C TRP A 216 3.61 -4.98 -8.24
N VAL A 217 2.29 -4.93 -8.21
CA VAL A 217 1.47 -4.46 -9.33
C VAL A 217 0.52 -3.41 -8.78
N PRO A 218 0.39 -2.22 -9.42
CA PRO A 218 -0.46 -1.17 -8.89
C PRO A 218 -1.94 -1.57 -8.97
N ILE A 219 -2.70 -1.19 -7.93
CA ILE A 219 -4.15 -1.23 -7.91
C ILE A 219 -4.68 0.09 -8.47
N LEU A 220 -5.59 0.02 -9.42
CA LEU A 220 -6.28 1.15 -10.02
C LEU A 220 -7.77 1.12 -9.69
N ARG A 221 -8.31 2.29 -9.32
CA ARG A 221 -9.75 2.50 -9.25
C ARG A 221 -10.28 2.69 -10.67
N ALA A 222 -11.16 1.82 -11.12
CA ALA A 222 -11.79 1.90 -12.43
C ALA A 222 -13.22 2.44 -12.33
N SER A 223 -13.67 3.13 -13.36
CA SER A 223 -15.08 3.39 -13.65
C SER A 223 -15.30 2.99 -15.10
N LEU A 224 -15.76 1.77 -15.36
CA LEU A 224 -15.88 1.26 -16.74
C LEU A 224 -17.23 1.62 -17.38
N THR A 225 -18.26 1.80 -16.56
CA THR A 225 -19.65 2.02 -17.00
C THR A 225 -20.23 3.37 -16.60
N GLY A 226 -19.40 4.27 -16.06
CA GLY A 226 -19.80 5.65 -15.76
C GLY A 226 -20.23 6.42 -17.01
N GLY A 227 -21.19 7.35 -16.87
CA GLY A 227 -21.70 8.17 -17.97
C GLY A 227 -20.64 9.04 -18.67
N ASP A 228 -19.47 9.24 -18.04
CA ASP A 228 -18.36 10.04 -18.54
C ASP A 228 -17.31 9.22 -19.33
N GLY A 229 -17.54 7.92 -19.56
CA GLY A 229 -16.61 7.00 -20.23
C GLY A 229 -15.70 6.24 -19.26
N THR A 230 -14.85 5.36 -19.79
CA THR A 230 -13.93 4.57 -18.95
C THR A 230 -12.77 5.42 -18.42
N ALA A 231 -12.53 5.35 -17.11
CA ALA A 231 -11.39 5.99 -16.46
C ALA A 231 -10.72 5.07 -15.44
N PHE A 232 -9.39 5.15 -15.36
CA PHE A 232 -8.57 4.51 -14.33
C PHE A 232 -7.84 5.56 -13.51
N GLY A 233 -8.07 5.58 -12.20
CA GLY A 233 -7.39 6.44 -11.22
C GLY A 233 -6.45 5.65 -10.35
N PHE A 234 -5.41 6.31 -9.84
CA PHE A 234 -4.48 5.76 -8.87
C PHE A 234 -4.59 6.56 -7.56
N ASP A 235 -4.74 5.84 -6.45
CA ASP A 235 -4.56 6.37 -5.09
C ASP A 235 -3.49 5.52 -4.41
N GLU A 236 -2.46 6.15 -3.86
CA GLU A 236 -1.39 5.47 -3.16
C GLU A 236 -1.89 4.77 -1.89
N ARG A 237 -2.97 5.27 -1.28
CA ARG A 237 -3.59 4.69 -0.08
C ARG A 237 -4.41 3.43 -0.37
N ASP A 238 -4.74 3.19 -1.65
CA ASP A 238 -5.36 1.95 -2.11
C ASP A 238 -4.32 0.82 -2.30
N GLN A 239 -3.03 1.08 -2.06
CA GLN A 239 -1.96 0.10 -2.21
C GLN A 239 -1.59 -0.50 -0.86
N LEU A 240 -1.32 -1.82 -0.80
CA LEU A 240 -0.73 -2.43 0.40
C LEU A 240 0.59 -1.76 0.78
N MET A 241 1.37 -1.33 -0.22
CA MET A 241 2.64 -0.65 -0.03
C MET A 241 2.55 0.67 0.76
N TRP A 242 1.35 1.26 0.87
CA TRP A 242 1.11 2.42 1.71
C TRP A 242 1.60 2.23 3.16
N GLY A 243 1.56 0.99 3.67
CA GLY A 243 2.07 0.68 5.00
C GLY A 243 3.55 1.03 5.21
N PHE A 244 4.39 0.95 4.17
CA PHE A 244 5.79 1.35 4.25
C PHE A 244 5.95 2.88 4.34
N THR A 245 5.14 3.64 3.61
CA THR A 245 5.07 5.11 3.74
C THR A 245 4.69 5.50 5.17
N VAL A 246 3.67 4.83 5.74
CA VAL A 246 3.27 5.07 7.13
C VAL A 246 4.41 4.80 8.12
N VAL A 247 5.16 3.70 7.96
CA VAL A 247 6.33 3.39 8.82
C VAL A 247 7.38 4.50 8.72
N ARG A 248 7.75 4.91 7.50
CA ARG A 248 8.73 5.99 7.28
C ARG A 248 8.29 7.27 7.98
N ASP A 249 7.04 7.67 7.84
CA ASP A 249 6.51 8.90 8.41
C ASP A 249 6.47 8.83 9.95
N LEU A 250 6.13 7.69 10.52
CA LEU A 250 6.16 7.46 11.98
C LEU A 250 7.58 7.52 12.55
N GLU A 251 8.55 6.88 11.91
CA GLU A 251 9.96 6.93 12.31
C GLU A 251 10.52 8.35 12.21
N ALA A 252 10.19 9.08 11.14
CA ALA A 252 10.58 10.47 10.96
C ALA A 252 10.00 11.38 12.07
N ARG A 253 8.71 11.24 12.39
CA ARG A 253 8.07 11.99 13.49
C ARG A 253 8.60 11.61 14.85
N TYR A 254 8.91 10.34 15.09
CA TYR A 254 9.55 9.89 16.33
C TYR A 254 10.95 10.51 16.50
N ALA A 255 11.75 10.54 15.43
CA ALA A 255 13.10 11.09 15.43
C ALA A 255 13.15 12.62 15.57
N ASP A 256 12.08 13.32 15.18
CA ASP A 256 11.97 14.76 15.26
C ASP A 256 11.79 15.24 16.71
N THR A 257 12.74 16.04 17.19
CA THR A 257 12.77 16.55 18.57
C THR A 257 12.51 18.06 18.66
N ARG A 258 12.10 18.71 17.56
CA ARG A 258 11.82 20.15 17.57
C ARG A 258 10.77 20.52 18.61
N MET A 259 10.98 21.66 19.26
CA MET A 259 10.04 22.21 20.25
C MET A 259 9.03 23.19 19.64
N VAL A 260 9.29 23.63 18.41
CA VAL A 260 8.46 24.56 17.65
C VAL A 260 8.27 24.01 16.24
N CYS A 261 7.01 23.91 15.82
CA CYS A 261 6.60 23.48 14.49
C CYS A 261 6.43 24.69 13.55
N PRO A 262 6.35 24.47 12.22
CA PRO A 262 5.96 25.52 11.27
C PRO A 262 4.71 26.28 11.74
N GLY A 263 4.68 27.59 11.48
CA GLY A 263 3.61 28.47 12.00
C GLY A 263 3.75 28.83 13.48
N ASN A 264 4.92 28.62 14.10
CA ASN A 264 5.21 28.94 15.50
C ASN A 264 4.28 28.23 16.50
N THR A 265 3.93 26.99 16.20
CA THR A 265 3.07 26.16 17.05
C THR A 265 3.90 25.20 17.91
N PRO A 266 3.35 24.67 19.04
CA PRO A 266 4.09 23.74 19.90
C PRO A 266 4.56 22.48 19.17
N GLY A 267 5.72 21.94 19.56
CA GLY A 267 6.35 20.78 18.90
C GLY A 267 5.48 19.52 18.77
N TYR A 268 4.49 19.30 19.66
CA TYR A 268 3.55 18.18 19.54
C TYR A 268 2.57 18.30 18.35
N GLN A 269 2.53 19.44 17.67
CA GLN A 269 1.68 19.63 16.50
C GLN A 269 2.20 18.90 15.26
N CYS A 270 3.51 18.68 15.16
CA CYS A 270 4.19 18.12 13.98
C CYS A 270 5.18 17.00 14.29
N SER A 271 5.53 16.79 15.57
CA SER A 271 6.50 15.79 16.00
C SER A 271 5.87 14.76 16.93
N GLY A 272 6.59 13.65 17.13
CA GLY A 272 6.19 12.54 17.97
C GLY A 272 5.03 11.72 17.41
N VAL A 273 4.78 10.58 18.07
CA VAL A 273 3.76 9.62 17.67
C VAL A 273 2.76 9.43 18.80
N LEU A 274 1.49 9.64 18.48
CA LEU A 274 0.35 9.40 19.36
C LEU A 274 -0.13 7.96 19.22
N ILE A 275 -0.11 7.23 20.33
CA ILE A 275 -0.41 5.79 20.41
C ILE A 275 -1.53 5.59 21.42
N ARG A 276 -2.65 5.01 20.99
CA ARG A 276 -3.75 4.67 21.90
C ARG A 276 -4.07 3.19 21.80
N VAL A 277 -3.83 2.46 22.89
CA VAL A 277 -4.35 1.10 23.05
C VAL A 277 -5.87 1.19 23.17
N THR A 278 -6.57 0.33 22.44
CA THR A 278 -8.03 0.27 22.40
C THR A 278 -8.52 -1.15 22.67
N GLY A 279 -9.80 -1.29 22.96
CA GLY A 279 -10.48 -2.57 22.76
C GLY A 279 -10.82 -2.78 21.29
N TYR A 280 -11.28 -3.99 20.98
CA TYR A 280 -11.97 -4.35 19.74
C TYR A 280 -13.11 -5.30 20.08
N GLY A 281 -14.12 -5.38 19.23
CA GLY A 281 -15.24 -6.30 19.43
C GLY A 281 -16.45 -5.96 18.56
N PRO A 282 -17.46 -6.84 18.50
CA PRO A 282 -18.60 -6.67 17.60
C PRO A 282 -19.60 -5.59 18.06
N THR A 283 -19.52 -5.14 19.31
CA THR A 283 -20.50 -4.21 19.91
C THR A 283 -20.05 -2.76 19.95
N PHE A 284 -18.82 -2.45 19.52
CA PHE A 284 -18.30 -1.10 19.48
C PHE A 284 -17.19 -0.96 18.43
N ARG A 285 -16.91 0.28 18.02
CA ARG A 285 -15.81 0.59 17.11
C ARG A 285 -14.59 1.08 17.88
N SER A 286 -13.39 0.60 17.55
CA SER A 286 -12.16 0.97 18.26
C SER A 286 -11.79 2.46 18.17
N TRP A 287 -12.18 3.10 17.06
CA TRP A 287 -12.02 4.55 16.84
C TRP A 287 -13.07 5.41 17.53
N ASN A 288 -14.11 4.82 18.14
CA ASN A 288 -15.09 5.60 18.88
C ASN A 288 -14.61 5.86 20.32
N PRO A 289 -14.87 7.05 20.89
CA PRO A 289 -14.66 7.28 22.32
C PRO A 289 -15.57 6.33 23.13
N SER A 290 -15.03 5.76 24.21
CA SER A 290 -15.83 4.93 25.11
C SER A 290 -16.89 5.76 25.85
N PRO A 291 -17.93 5.16 26.44
CA PRO A 291 -18.92 5.91 27.21
C PRO A 291 -18.31 6.80 28.31
N ALA A 292 -17.24 6.32 28.96
CA ALA A 292 -16.48 7.10 29.93
C ALA A 292 -15.76 8.30 29.27
N ALA A 293 -15.17 8.12 28.09
CA ALA A 293 -14.51 9.21 27.37
C ALA A 293 -15.51 10.26 26.85
N VAL A 294 -16.71 9.83 26.42
CA VAL A 294 -17.80 10.74 26.04
C VAL A 294 -18.25 11.56 27.25
N ARG A 295 -18.53 10.90 28.39
CA ARG A 295 -18.90 11.58 29.64
C ARG A 295 -17.83 12.58 30.08
N ASP A 296 -16.55 12.18 30.00
CA ASP A 296 -15.44 13.03 30.43
C ASP A 296 -15.10 14.10 29.38
N GLY A 297 -15.62 14.02 28.14
CA GLY A 297 -15.28 14.92 27.03
C GLY A 297 -13.83 14.79 26.53
N ALA A 298 -13.15 13.69 26.85
CA ALA A 298 -11.72 13.53 26.61
C ALA A 298 -11.28 12.07 26.46
N VAL A 299 -10.23 11.85 25.65
CA VAL A 299 -9.58 10.55 25.45
C VAL A 299 -8.10 10.60 25.79
N SER A 300 -7.59 9.51 26.36
CA SER A 300 -6.19 9.38 26.76
C SER A 300 -5.36 8.69 25.68
N TRP A 301 -4.13 9.16 25.49
CA TRP A 301 -3.14 8.67 24.53
C TRP A 301 -1.77 8.55 25.19
N SER A 302 -0.93 7.63 24.74
CA SER A 302 0.51 7.69 24.95
C SER A 302 1.16 8.51 23.84
N TYR A 303 2.28 9.16 24.12
CA TYR A 303 3.03 9.97 23.15
C TYR A 303 4.52 9.63 23.21
N VAL A 304 5.10 9.22 22.10
CA VAL A 304 6.52 8.88 22.01
C VAL A 304 7.28 9.86 21.14
N ARG A 305 8.51 10.14 21.54
CA ARG A 305 9.48 10.92 20.79
C ARG A 305 10.88 10.48 21.21
N ARG A 306 11.87 10.61 20.33
CA ARG A 306 13.23 10.10 20.54
C ARG A 306 13.91 10.61 21.82
N ASP A 307 13.57 11.81 22.28
CA ASP A 307 14.12 12.40 23.51
C ASP A 307 13.24 12.17 24.75
N MET A 308 12.26 11.27 24.67
CA MET A 308 11.45 10.79 25.78
C MET A 308 11.79 9.31 26.02
N ASN A 309 12.29 8.96 27.22
CA ASN A 309 12.71 7.60 27.58
C ASN A 309 11.51 6.65 27.78
N MET A 310 10.64 6.52 26.76
CA MET A 310 9.41 5.73 26.83
C MET A 310 9.58 4.41 26.09
N THR A 311 9.56 3.31 26.85
CA THR A 311 9.75 1.94 26.36
C THR A 311 8.46 1.11 26.38
N VAL A 312 7.37 1.66 26.95
CA VAL A 312 6.09 0.97 27.13
C VAL A 312 4.92 1.90 26.77
N THR A 313 3.81 1.33 26.33
CA THR A 313 2.54 2.05 26.15
C THR A 313 1.62 1.84 27.35
N ALA A 314 0.41 2.41 27.33
CA ALA A 314 -0.59 2.22 28.37
C ALA A 314 -1.05 0.75 28.56
N GLY A 315 -0.72 -0.15 27.63
CA GLY A 315 -1.05 -1.58 27.72
C GLY A 315 -0.36 -2.39 26.61
N THR A 316 -0.74 -3.66 26.47
CA THR A 316 -0.17 -4.56 25.45
C THR A 316 -1.17 -4.96 24.36
N GLY A 317 -2.39 -4.40 24.39
CA GLY A 317 -3.43 -4.67 23.40
C GLY A 317 -3.20 -3.96 22.06
N PRO A 318 -4.05 -4.24 21.06
CA PRO A 318 -4.02 -3.51 19.80
C PRO A 318 -4.49 -2.06 19.99
N GLY A 319 -4.29 -1.24 18.98
CA GLY A 319 -4.74 0.14 19.07
C GLY A 319 -4.59 0.96 17.80
N LEU A 320 -4.70 2.28 17.96
CA LEU A 320 -4.69 3.26 16.89
C LEU A 320 -3.47 4.17 17.00
N LEU A 321 -2.92 4.50 15.84
CA LEU A 321 -1.91 5.52 15.63
C LEU A 321 -2.57 6.73 14.97
N LEU A 322 -2.30 7.91 15.51
CA LEU A 322 -2.77 9.17 14.94
C LEU A 322 -1.66 9.81 14.11
N HIS A 323 -2.04 10.46 13.02
CA HIS A 323 -1.20 11.47 12.40
C HIS A 323 -0.86 12.58 13.41
N GLU A 324 0.13 13.40 13.07
CA GLU A 324 0.43 14.63 13.78
C GLU A 324 -0.79 15.55 13.85
N LEU A 325 -0.89 16.37 14.90
CA LEU A 325 -2.11 17.13 15.16
C LEU A 325 -2.41 18.23 14.13
N GLN A 326 -1.40 18.68 13.39
CA GLN A 326 -1.56 19.62 12.27
C GLN A 326 -1.93 18.95 10.94
N TYR A 327 -2.04 17.62 10.90
CA TYR A 327 -2.43 16.90 9.69
C TYR A 327 -3.81 17.37 9.23
N PRO A 328 -4.00 17.67 7.93
CA PRO A 328 -5.26 18.20 7.42
C PRO A 328 -6.33 17.11 7.35
N SER A 329 -7.10 16.97 8.42
CA SER A 329 -8.30 16.12 8.51
C SER A 329 -9.56 16.94 8.81
N ALA A 330 -10.73 16.40 8.48
CA ALA A 330 -12.00 17.08 8.71
C ALA A 330 -12.24 17.33 10.21
N TYR A 331 -11.87 16.38 11.07
CA TYR A 331 -11.79 16.59 12.51
C TYR A 331 -10.37 16.94 12.93
N THR A 332 -10.16 18.10 13.53
CA THR A 332 -8.85 18.52 14.07
C THR A 332 -8.74 18.16 15.56
N PRO A 333 -7.88 17.19 15.96
CA PRO A 333 -7.77 16.80 17.36
C PRO A 333 -7.15 17.90 18.21
N GLN A 334 -7.70 18.10 19.41
CA GLN A 334 -7.30 19.19 20.31
C GLN A 334 -6.54 18.65 21.51
N TRP A 335 -5.26 19.01 21.64
CA TRP A 335 -4.45 18.74 22.84
C TRP A 335 -4.96 19.57 24.01
N ARG A 336 -5.41 18.92 25.09
CA ARG A 336 -5.96 19.59 26.29
C ARG A 336 -4.90 19.76 27.38
N CYS A 337 -4.19 18.68 27.69
CA CYS A 337 -3.13 18.64 28.69
C CYS A 337 -2.31 17.35 28.56
N ALA A 338 -1.27 17.23 29.38
CA ALA A 338 -0.44 16.05 29.47
C ALA A 338 -0.05 15.73 30.91
N TYR A 339 0.28 14.46 31.16
CA TYR A 339 0.87 13.96 32.39
C TYR A 339 2.16 13.20 32.04
N ALA A 340 3.24 13.45 32.77
CA ALA A 340 4.54 12.80 32.51
C ALA A 340 4.52 11.28 32.79
N VAL A 341 3.55 10.82 33.57
CA VAL A 341 3.21 9.41 33.84
C VAL A 341 1.69 9.25 33.73
N ASN A 342 1.18 8.02 33.86
CA ASN A 342 -0.26 7.77 33.94
C ASN A 342 -0.90 8.62 35.06
N GLY A 343 -1.81 9.53 34.71
CA GLY A 343 -2.54 10.40 35.66
C GLY A 343 -3.80 9.73 36.24
N SER A 344 -4.12 8.51 35.80
CA SER A 344 -5.31 7.75 36.17
C SER A 344 -6.62 8.52 35.93
N THR A 345 -6.64 9.39 34.92
CA THR A 345 -7.57 10.54 34.80
C THR A 345 -9.06 10.21 34.61
N ALA A 346 -9.42 8.94 34.40
CA ALA A 346 -10.80 8.51 34.18
C ALA A 346 -11.77 9.03 35.26
N GLY A 347 -12.97 9.43 34.82
CA GLY A 347 -14.01 9.96 35.73
C GLY A 347 -13.88 11.46 36.05
N ASN A 348 -12.91 12.15 35.46
CA ASN A 348 -12.72 13.59 35.67
C ASN A 348 -13.12 14.35 34.40
N PRO A 349 -14.08 15.29 34.46
CA PRO A 349 -14.43 16.13 33.32
C PRO A 349 -13.21 16.82 32.72
N GLY A 350 -13.02 16.69 31.40
CA GLY A 350 -11.87 17.18 30.65
C GLY A 350 -10.54 16.51 30.95
N ARG A 351 -10.45 15.66 31.99
CA ARG A 351 -9.26 14.88 32.41
C ARG A 351 -8.01 15.69 32.74
N CYS A 352 -8.11 17.02 32.84
CA CYS A 352 -6.97 17.93 33.05
C CYS A 352 -6.94 18.58 34.44
N SER A 353 -7.87 18.23 35.33
CA SER A 353 -7.97 18.81 36.68
C SER A 353 -7.16 18.05 37.74
N ARG A 354 -6.59 16.88 37.40
CA ARG A 354 -5.79 16.13 38.37
C ARG A 354 -4.41 16.76 38.61
N PRO A 355 -3.86 16.66 39.83
CA PRO A 355 -2.51 17.12 40.13
C PRO A 355 -1.48 16.57 39.15
N GLY A 356 -0.53 17.41 38.73
CA GLY A 356 0.50 17.05 37.75
C GLY A 356 0.09 17.26 36.28
N ALA A 357 -1.10 17.81 36.02
CA ALA A 357 -1.51 18.22 34.67
C ALA A 357 -0.60 19.33 34.14
N LEU A 358 -0.02 19.09 32.97
CA LEU A 358 0.74 20.07 32.20
C LEU A 358 -0.19 20.68 31.15
N PRO A 359 -0.34 22.01 31.08
CA PRO A 359 -1.26 22.65 30.15
C PRO A 359 -0.86 22.43 28.69
N ALA A 360 -1.83 22.49 27.78
CA ALA A 360 -1.53 22.63 26.36
C ALA A 360 -0.67 23.88 26.10
N GLY A 361 0.15 23.84 25.04
CA GLY A 361 1.05 24.93 24.66
C GLY A 361 2.54 24.60 24.82
N ALA A 362 3.38 25.51 24.35
CA ALA A 362 4.83 25.30 24.27
C ALA A 362 5.47 25.06 25.64
N ALA A 363 5.06 25.81 26.68
CA ALA A 363 5.61 25.68 28.03
C ALA A 363 5.29 24.32 28.66
N GLY A 364 4.02 23.89 28.61
CA GLY A 364 3.62 22.58 29.16
C GLY A 364 4.25 21.41 28.39
N PHE A 365 4.41 21.55 27.07
CA PHE A 365 5.13 20.56 26.28
C PHE A 365 6.63 20.48 26.63
N GLN A 366 7.29 21.62 26.84
CA GLN A 366 8.67 21.66 27.32
C GLN A 366 8.82 20.96 28.68
N SER A 367 7.89 21.20 29.61
CA SER A 367 7.87 20.50 30.91
C SER A 367 7.68 18.99 30.75
N LEU A 368 6.78 18.56 29.85
CA LEU A 368 6.55 17.14 29.57
C LEU A 368 7.83 16.47 29.07
N VAL A 369 8.46 17.04 28.05
CA VAL A 369 9.72 16.55 27.47
C VAL A 369 10.81 16.46 28.54
N THR A 370 10.97 17.52 29.33
CA THR A 370 11.99 17.59 30.39
C THR A 370 11.80 16.47 31.41
N ALA A 371 10.58 16.27 31.90
CA ALA A 371 10.27 15.19 32.83
C ALA A 371 10.50 13.81 32.20
N ARG A 372 10.13 13.62 30.93
CA ARG A 372 10.24 12.32 30.23
C ARG A 372 11.66 11.90 29.88
N ARG A 373 12.67 12.76 30.03
CA ARG A 373 14.08 12.38 29.88
C ARG A 373 14.56 11.47 31.00
N THR A 374 14.01 11.63 32.21
CA THR A 374 14.45 10.88 33.41
C THR A 374 13.52 9.73 33.78
N ILE A 375 12.24 9.80 33.39
CA ILE A 375 11.25 8.76 33.69
C ILE A 375 11.38 7.60 32.69
N ARG A 376 11.52 6.38 33.22
CA ARG A 376 11.60 5.11 32.48
C ARG A 376 10.45 4.19 32.90
N ASP A 377 10.23 3.13 32.11
CA ASP A 377 9.34 1.99 32.42
C ASP A 377 7.87 2.36 32.73
N GLN A 378 7.47 3.56 32.32
CA GLN A 378 6.12 4.07 32.47
C GLN A 378 5.74 4.83 31.19
N HIS A 379 4.48 4.68 30.76
CA HIS A 379 3.93 5.53 29.71
C HIS A 379 3.55 6.91 30.28
N ASN A 380 3.48 7.91 29.40
CA ASN A 380 2.85 9.20 29.69
C ASN A 380 1.37 9.19 29.32
N GLU A 381 0.61 10.18 29.77
CA GLU A 381 -0.80 10.31 29.43
C GLU A 381 -1.10 11.67 28.81
N ILE A 382 -1.36 11.69 27.51
CA ILE A 382 -1.80 12.86 26.76
C ILE A 382 -3.32 12.84 26.67
N ILE A 383 -3.94 14.00 26.92
CA ILE A 383 -5.38 14.15 26.85
C ILE A 383 -5.74 14.92 25.59
N LEU A 384 -6.47 14.27 24.69
CA LEU A 384 -7.13 14.92 23.56
C LEU A 384 -8.62 15.10 23.84
N ALA A 385 -9.24 16.12 23.25
CA ALA A 385 -10.70 16.24 23.24
C ALA A 385 -11.36 14.99 22.65
N ALA A 386 -12.44 14.51 23.27
CA ALA A 386 -13.25 13.47 22.66
C ALA A 386 -13.93 14.01 21.40
N TRP A 387 -14.04 13.16 20.39
CA TRP A 387 -14.68 13.47 19.12
C TRP A 387 -16.09 12.85 19.04
N PRO A 388 -16.91 13.26 18.04
CA PRO A 388 -18.19 12.61 17.77
C PRO A 388 -18.07 11.09 17.54
N GLN A 389 -19.15 10.35 17.78
CA GLN A 389 -19.19 8.92 17.45
C GLN A 389 -19.29 8.73 15.92
N ASN A 390 -18.74 7.63 15.41
CA ASN A 390 -18.97 7.13 14.05
C ASN A 390 -18.50 8.07 12.92
N ILE A 391 -17.35 8.70 13.11
CA ILE A 391 -16.73 9.57 12.09
C ILE A 391 -15.34 9.09 11.63
N PRO A 392 -15.13 7.80 11.32
CA PRO A 392 -13.79 7.27 11.03
C PRO A 392 -13.07 8.01 9.89
N ASP A 393 -13.78 8.43 8.84
CA ASP A 393 -13.19 9.15 7.69
C ASP A 393 -12.81 10.60 8.00
N ASP A 394 -13.35 11.18 9.07
CA ASP A 394 -13.01 12.54 9.49
C ASP A 394 -11.76 12.57 10.39
N LEU A 395 -11.40 11.43 10.98
CA LEU A 395 -10.32 11.34 11.95
C LEU A 395 -8.96 11.22 11.26
N PRO A 396 -7.89 11.86 11.81
CA PRO A 396 -6.53 11.72 11.29
C PRO A 396 -5.87 10.41 11.75
N LEU A 397 -6.54 9.27 11.54
CA LEU A 397 -5.98 7.95 11.81
C LEU A 397 -4.92 7.61 10.76
N GLN A 398 -3.73 7.21 11.19
CA GLN A 398 -2.63 6.87 10.28
C GLN A 398 -2.37 5.36 10.19
N GLY A 399 -2.69 4.62 11.25
CA GLY A 399 -2.45 3.18 11.29
C GLY A 399 -3.11 2.51 12.48
N ILE A 400 -3.17 1.19 12.41
CA ILE A 400 -3.55 0.30 13.49
C ILE A 400 -2.28 -0.39 13.96
N PHE A 401 -2.15 -0.67 15.25
CA PHE A 401 -0.95 -1.32 15.76
C PHE A 401 -1.23 -2.48 16.71
N TYR A 402 -0.20 -3.30 16.89
CA TYR A 402 -0.09 -4.27 17.97
C TYR A 402 1.32 -4.21 18.61
N THR A 403 1.41 -4.40 19.92
CA THR A 403 2.68 -4.31 20.68
C THR A 403 3.30 -5.65 21.04
N VAL A 404 2.51 -6.73 20.97
CA VAL A 404 2.96 -8.12 21.18
C VAL A 404 2.22 -9.04 20.23
N ASP A 405 2.85 -10.12 19.77
CA ASP A 405 2.31 -10.96 18.69
C ASP A 405 0.95 -11.58 19.02
N THR A 406 0.69 -11.87 20.31
CA THR A 406 -0.61 -12.36 20.81
C THR A 406 -1.75 -11.36 20.61
N SER A 407 -1.44 -10.06 20.46
CA SER A 407 -2.44 -9.00 20.22
C SER A 407 -2.65 -8.69 18.72
N ARG A 408 -1.88 -9.31 17.81
CA ARG A 408 -1.97 -9.07 16.36
C ARG A 408 -3.35 -9.39 15.78
N GLY A 409 -3.99 -10.48 16.23
CA GLY A 409 -5.34 -10.84 15.77
C GLY A 409 -6.38 -9.76 16.11
N GLY A 410 -6.23 -9.09 17.25
CA GLY A 410 -7.07 -7.95 17.60
C GLY A 410 -6.84 -6.74 16.68
N ALA A 411 -5.59 -6.44 16.31
CA ALA A 411 -5.28 -5.39 15.34
C ALA A 411 -5.87 -5.70 13.95
N GLN A 412 -5.79 -6.97 13.51
CA GLN A 412 -6.41 -7.43 12.27
C GLN A 412 -7.94 -7.34 12.32
N SER A 413 -8.56 -7.55 13.48
CA SER A 413 -10.00 -7.35 13.70
C SER A 413 -10.38 -5.87 13.55
N ILE A 414 -9.60 -4.95 14.13
CA ILE A 414 -9.80 -3.51 13.95
C ILE A 414 -9.68 -3.12 12.48
N GLN A 415 -8.68 -3.66 11.78
CA GLN A 415 -8.45 -3.39 10.37
C GLN A 415 -9.62 -3.86 9.50
N GLN A 416 -10.12 -5.06 9.76
CA GLN A 416 -11.29 -5.59 9.07
C GLN A 416 -12.52 -4.71 9.30
N ASP A 417 -12.75 -4.29 10.54
CA ASP A 417 -13.89 -3.43 10.85
C ASP A 417 -13.78 -2.06 10.18
N TYR A 418 -12.58 -1.48 10.19
CA TYR A 418 -12.30 -0.21 9.51
C TYR A 418 -12.54 -0.32 8.00
N MET A 419 -12.00 -1.36 7.35
CA MET A 419 -12.20 -1.64 5.93
C MET A 419 -13.69 -1.84 5.62
N GLY A 420 -14.41 -2.63 6.42
CA GLY A 420 -15.85 -2.87 6.22
C GLY A 420 -16.72 -1.63 6.45
N THR A 421 -16.26 -0.67 7.26
CA THR A 421 -16.99 0.57 7.55
C THR A 421 -16.71 1.67 6.53
N THR A 422 -15.46 1.83 6.10
CA THR A 422 -15.00 2.97 5.29
C THR A 422 -14.73 2.62 3.83
N GLY A 423 -14.46 1.35 3.53
CA GLY A 423 -13.90 0.92 2.25
C GLY A 423 -12.44 1.33 2.04
N HIS A 424 -11.79 1.92 3.05
CA HIS A 424 -10.42 2.41 2.98
C HIS A 424 -9.43 1.45 3.66
N PHE A 425 -8.23 1.35 3.08
CA PHE A 425 -7.13 0.59 3.67
C PHE A 425 -6.47 1.36 4.81
N MET A 426 -6.25 0.68 5.93
CA MET A 426 -5.51 1.18 7.09
C MET A 426 -4.48 0.13 7.49
N PRO A 427 -3.16 0.43 7.49
CA PRO A 427 -2.14 -0.57 7.72
C PRO A 427 -2.10 -1.00 9.20
N VAL A 428 -1.87 -2.30 9.42
CA VAL A 428 -1.52 -2.89 10.71
C VAL A 428 0.00 -2.91 10.85
N LEU A 429 0.51 -2.34 11.94
CA LEU A 429 1.93 -2.22 12.24
C LEU A 429 2.30 -2.94 13.54
N SER A 430 3.47 -3.56 13.55
CA SER A 430 4.14 -3.93 14.79
C SER A 430 4.79 -2.68 15.40
N VAL A 431 4.47 -2.38 16.66
CA VAL A 431 5.11 -1.30 17.42
C VAL A 431 5.92 -1.90 18.56
N ARG A 432 7.23 -1.65 18.60
CA ARG A 432 8.15 -2.13 19.63
C ARG A 432 9.04 -0.99 20.11
N LEU A 433 8.58 -0.26 21.14
CA LEU A 433 9.28 0.93 21.66
C LEU A 433 10.65 0.64 22.29
N THR A 434 10.97 -0.63 22.56
CA THR A 434 12.28 -1.07 23.05
C THR A 434 13.31 -1.24 21.93
N MET A 435 12.89 -1.24 20.67
CA MET A 435 13.78 -1.37 19.53
C MET A 435 14.54 -0.06 19.27
N ALA A 436 15.66 -0.18 18.55
CA ALA A 436 16.41 0.99 18.10
C ALA A 436 15.55 1.87 17.16
N PRO A 437 15.76 3.19 17.15
CA PRO A 437 15.12 4.08 16.17
C PRO A 437 15.34 3.56 14.73
N GLY A 438 14.30 3.59 13.90
CA GLY A 438 14.29 2.95 12.58
C GLY A 438 13.75 1.51 12.55
N ALA A 439 13.57 0.87 13.73
CA ALA A 439 13.00 -0.47 13.86
C ALA A 439 11.85 -0.53 14.89
N ILE A 440 11.32 0.63 15.30
CA ILE A 440 10.23 0.71 16.27
C ILE A 440 8.91 0.36 15.60
N PHE A 441 8.70 0.86 14.38
CA PHE A 441 7.53 0.60 13.56
C PHE A 441 7.91 -0.36 12.44
N ARG A 442 7.13 -1.42 12.26
CA ARG A 442 7.36 -2.40 11.19
C ARG A 442 6.04 -2.78 10.52
N PHE A 443 6.05 -2.74 9.19
CA PHE A 443 4.95 -3.16 8.34
C PHE A 443 5.27 -4.51 7.69
N VAL A 444 4.27 -5.39 7.63
CA VAL A 444 4.38 -6.70 6.96
C VAL A 444 3.14 -6.92 6.10
N PRO A 445 3.27 -7.07 4.77
CA PRO A 445 2.13 -7.31 3.88
C PRO A 445 1.31 -8.55 4.28
N ALA A 446 1.99 -9.64 4.66
CA ALA A 446 1.33 -10.87 5.09
C ALA A 446 0.48 -10.73 6.37
N GLU A 447 0.65 -9.66 7.14
CA GLU A 447 -0.14 -9.41 8.36
C GLU A 447 -1.40 -8.57 8.10
N GLN A 448 -1.61 -8.07 6.87
CA GLN A 448 -2.73 -7.18 6.51
C GLN A 448 -4.05 -7.93 6.22
N THR A 449 -4.23 -9.11 6.82
CA THR A 449 -5.32 -10.02 6.51
C THR A 449 -6.71 -9.43 6.78
N GLY A 450 -6.84 -8.52 7.76
CA GLY A 450 -8.09 -7.83 8.08
C GLY A 450 -8.68 -7.06 6.91
N SER A 451 -7.81 -6.36 6.17
CA SER A 451 -8.21 -5.58 5.00
C SER A 451 -8.54 -6.41 3.75
N MET A 452 -8.29 -7.71 3.79
CA MET A 452 -8.39 -8.64 2.65
C MET A 452 -9.38 -9.80 2.90
N SER A 453 -10.06 -9.81 4.05
CA SER A 453 -10.95 -10.91 4.46
C SER A 453 -12.41 -10.47 4.53
N THR A 454 -13.26 -11.24 3.85
CA THR A 454 -14.73 -11.16 4.00
C THR A 454 -15.23 -12.01 5.17
N THR A 455 -14.39 -12.90 5.72
CA THR A 455 -14.70 -13.72 6.89
C THR A 455 -14.17 -13.04 8.14
N ALA A 456 -14.98 -12.96 9.20
CA ALA A 456 -14.56 -12.38 10.48
C ALA A 456 -13.24 -13.01 10.97
N ILE A 457 -12.24 -12.16 11.25
CA ILE A 457 -10.97 -12.60 11.80
C ILE A 457 -11.13 -12.76 13.31
N GLY A 458 -11.29 -14.00 13.77
CA GLY A 458 -11.27 -14.35 15.19
C GLY A 458 -12.54 -13.97 15.94
N ASN A 459 -13.33 -14.99 16.26
CA ASN A 459 -13.92 -15.11 17.60
C ASN A 459 -13.14 -16.18 18.35
#